data_AF-A0A7L7TD01-F1
#
_entry.id   AF-A0A7L7TD01-F1
#
_cell.length_a   1.000
_cell.length_b   1.000
_cell.length_c   1.000
_cell.angle_alpha   90.00
_cell.angle_beta   90.00
_cell.angle_gamma   90.00
#
_symmetry.space_group_name_H-M   'P 1'
#
loop_
_entity.id
_entity.type
_entity.pdbx_description
1 polymer ?
#
loop_
_entity_poly.entity_id
_entity_poly.type
_entity_poly.pdbx_seq_one_letter_code
_entity_poly.pdbx_strand_id
1 'polypeptide(L)'
;PLRVKLRLVIYEREAPEGTVKDIKEQEVYMGEIPLMTDNGTFVINGTERVIVSQLHRSPGVFFDSDKGKTHSSGKVLYNARIIPYRGSWLDFEFDPKDNLFVRIDRRRKLPATIILRALQYTTEQILDLFFEKVIFEIRDNKLQMELVPERLRGETASFDIEADGKVYVEKGRRITARHIRQLEKDDIKLIEVPVEYIAGKVAAKDYVDESTGELICPANMEL
;
A
#
# COMPACT_ATOMS: atom_id res chain seq x y z
N PRO A 1 26.01 38.59 -17.50
CA PRO A 1 26.33 38.41 -16.07
C PRO A 1 25.06 38.28 -15.22
N LEU A 2 24.92 37.18 -14.49
CA LEU A 2 23.81 36.99 -13.55
C LEU A 2 24.09 37.79 -12.27
N ARG A 3 23.18 38.69 -11.94
CA ARG A 3 23.20 39.44 -10.68
C ARG A 3 21.88 39.25 -9.96
N VAL A 4 21.95 39.00 -8.66
CA VAL A 4 20.78 38.71 -7.83
C VAL A 4 20.79 39.63 -6.63
N LYS A 5 19.66 40.27 -6.36
CA LYS A 5 19.47 41.08 -5.16
C LYS A 5 19.21 40.16 -3.97
N LEU A 6 20.14 40.10 -3.03
CA LEU A 6 20.06 39.30 -1.82
C LEU A 6 19.84 40.21 -0.60
N ARG A 7 19.11 39.67 0.38
CA ARG A 7 18.84 40.34 1.66
C ARG A 7 19.23 39.43 2.81
N LEU A 8 20.11 39.91 3.67
CA LEU A 8 20.43 39.30 4.96
C LEU A 8 19.68 40.07 6.05
N VAL A 9 18.80 39.38 6.77
CA VAL A 9 18.06 39.92 7.92
C VAL A 9 18.67 39.34 9.19
N ILE A 10 19.07 40.20 10.12
CA ILE A 10 19.61 39.82 11.43
C ILE A 10 18.54 40.10 12.47
N TYR A 11 18.19 39.09 13.26
CA TYR A 11 17.21 39.20 14.34
C TYR A 11 17.89 39.38 15.71
N GLU A 12 17.21 40.08 16.61
CA GLU A 12 17.63 40.22 18.01
C GLU A 12 17.38 38.90 18.78
N ARG A 13 18.29 38.52 19.67
CA ARG A 13 18.16 37.28 20.46
C ARG A 13 17.31 37.41 21.71
N GLU A 14 17.31 38.60 22.33
CA GLU A 14 16.67 38.86 23.64
C GLU A 14 15.35 39.65 23.51
N ALA A 15 14.83 39.79 22.29
CA ALA A 15 13.55 40.46 22.01
C ALA A 15 12.54 39.45 21.44
N PRO A 16 11.25 39.81 21.35
CA PRO A 16 10.23 38.95 20.76
C PRO A 16 10.63 38.46 19.35
N GLU A 17 10.21 37.24 19.00
CA GLU A 17 10.49 36.61 17.71
C GLU A 17 10.09 37.53 16.55
N GLY A 18 11.00 37.73 15.60
CA GLY A 18 10.81 38.65 14.48
C GLY A 18 11.28 40.09 14.72
N THR A 19 11.79 40.43 15.91
CA THR A 19 12.41 41.75 16.14
C THR A 19 13.69 41.87 15.31
N VAL A 20 13.64 42.70 14.27
CA VAL A 20 14.75 42.90 13.34
C VAL A 20 15.78 43.83 13.95
N LYS A 21 17.02 43.36 14.02
CA LYS A 21 18.18 44.13 14.47
C LYS A 21 18.82 44.93 13.34
N ASP A 22 18.99 44.29 12.18
CA ASP A 22 19.64 44.90 11.02
C ASP A 22 19.19 44.23 9.72
N ILE A 23 19.19 44.98 8.63
CA ILE A 23 18.92 44.48 7.28
C ILE A 23 20.02 44.98 6.35
N LYS A 24 20.72 44.03 5.72
CA LYS A 24 21.70 44.32 4.67
C LYS A 24 21.19 43.78 3.35
N GLU A 25 21.06 44.66 2.36
CA GLU A 25 20.62 44.30 1.02
C GLU A 25 21.68 44.67 0.00
N GLN A 26 22.04 43.73 -0.88
CA GLN A 26 23.07 43.94 -1.87
C GLN A 26 22.79 43.14 -3.15
N GLU A 27 23.09 43.74 -4.29
CA GLU A 27 23.16 43.01 -5.56
C GLU A 27 24.48 42.25 -5.64
N VAL A 28 24.40 40.93 -5.72
CA VAL A 28 25.57 40.04 -5.74
C VAL A 28 25.70 39.40 -7.12
N TYR A 29 26.92 39.40 -7.66
CA TYR A 29 27.24 38.68 -8.88
C TYR A 29 27.31 37.18 -8.63
N MET A 30 26.57 36.39 -9.41
CA MET A 30 26.41 34.94 -9.25
C MET A 30 27.03 34.14 -10.42
N GLY A 31 27.89 34.78 -11.23
CA GLY A 31 28.51 34.16 -12.40
C GLY A 31 27.86 34.58 -13.72
N GLU A 32 28.23 33.90 -14.80
CA GLU A 32 27.67 34.10 -16.13
C GLU A 32 26.89 32.87 -16.59
N ILE A 33 25.76 33.10 -17.26
CA ILE A 33 24.98 32.05 -17.91
C ILE A 33 25.23 32.18 -19.41
N PRO A 34 25.70 31.11 -20.10
CA PRO A 34 25.80 31.10 -21.55
C PRO A 34 24.45 31.39 -22.20
N LEU A 35 24.42 32.35 -23.12
CA LEU A 35 23.22 32.68 -23.88
C LEU A 35 23.16 31.88 -25.18
N MET A 36 21.94 31.53 -25.56
CA MET A 36 21.67 30.85 -26.83
C MET A 36 21.76 31.86 -27.97
N THR A 37 22.36 31.45 -29.09
CA THR A 37 22.36 32.21 -30.35
C THR A 37 21.00 32.10 -31.04
N ASP A 38 20.73 32.95 -32.03
CA ASP A 38 19.50 32.88 -32.85
C ASP A 38 19.34 31.55 -33.61
N ASN A 39 20.44 30.81 -33.80
CA ASN A 39 20.47 29.50 -34.45
C ASN A 39 20.27 28.32 -33.46
N GLY A 40 20.06 28.59 -32.17
CA GLY A 40 19.91 27.53 -31.16
C GLY A 40 21.21 26.87 -30.70
N THR A 41 22.36 27.52 -30.94
CA THR A 41 23.69 27.04 -30.52
C THR A 41 24.21 27.83 -29.31
N PHE A 42 25.27 27.34 -28.68
CA PHE A 42 25.99 28.00 -27.59
C PHE A 42 27.48 28.08 -27.91
N VAL A 43 28.16 29.20 -27.62
CA VAL A 43 29.61 29.32 -27.76
C VAL A 43 30.29 28.97 -26.44
N ILE A 44 30.98 27.82 -26.40
CA ILE A 44 31.69 27.33 -25.21
C ILE A 44 33.18 27.25 -25.56
N ASN A 45 34.00 28.06 -24.87
CA ASN A 45 35.44 28.16 -25.11
C ASN A 45 35.79 28.42 -26.60
N GLY A 46 35.04 29.30 -27.26
CA GLY A 46 35.26 29.68 -28.66
C GLY A 46 34.76 28.67 -29.70
N THR A 47 34.11 27.58 -29.29
CA THR A 47 33.53 26.59 -30.20
C THR A 47 32.01 26.55 -30.07
N GLU A 48 31.28 26.46 -31.18
CA GLU A 48 29.83 26.27 -31.16
C GLU A 48 29.45 24.85 -30.71
N ARG A 49 28.45 24.77 -29.83
CA ARG A 49 27.90 23.53 -29.30
C ARG A 49 26.38 23.55 -29.34
N VAL A 50 25.80 22.37 -29.46
CA VAL A 50 24.36 22.13 -29.40
C VAL A 50 24.07 21.26 -28.17
N ILE A 51 22.99 21.56 -27.46
CA ILE A 51 22.46 20.71 -26.40
C ILE A 51 21.42 19.77 -27.01
N VAL A 52 21.63 18.45 -26.89
CA VAL A 52 20.67 17.44 -27.37
C VAL A 52 19.59 17.23 -26.32
N SER A 53 18.32 17.22 -26.75
CA SER A 53 17.18 16.92 -25.88
C SER A 53 17.28 15.49 -25.34
N GLN A 54 17.19 15.34 -24.02
CA GLN A 54 17.19 14.04 -23.37
C GLN A 54 15.77 13.46 -23.31
N LEU A 55 15.62 12.19 -23.65
CA LEU A 55 14.40 11.42 -23.38
C LEU A 55 14.64 10.53 -22.15
N HIS A 56 13.91 10.79 -21.07
CA HIS A 56 13.93 9.98 -19.86
C HIS A 56 12.50 9.64 -19.42
N ARG A 57 12.35 8.64 -18.54
CA ARG A 57 11.04 8.33 -17.96
C ARG A 57 10.55 9.52 -17.14
N SER A 58 9.27 9.85 -17.27
CA SER A 58 8.65 10.87 -16.43
C SER A 58 8.64 10.42 -14.96
N PRO A 59 8.72 11.35 -14.01
CA PRO A 59 8.38 11.04 -12.62
C PRO A 59 6.96 10.48 -12.51
N GLY A 60 6.75 9.54 -11.60
CA GLY A 60 5.45 8.91 -11.40
C GLY A 60 5.54 7.47 -10.90
N VAL A 61 4.40 6.78 -10.96
CA VAL A 61 4.27 5.37 -10.59
C VAL A 61 4.08 4.54 -11.85
N PHE A 62 4.89 3.49 -11.99
CA PHE A 62 4.87 2.58 -13.12
C PHE A 62 4.53 1.18 -12.63
N PHE A 63 3.58 0.52 -13.29
CA PHE A 63 3.25 -0.88 -13.06
C PHE A 63 3.77 -1.71 -14.23
N ASP A 64 4.46 -2.79 -13.94
CA ASP A 64 5.04 -3.67 -14.96
C ASP A 64 4.92 -5.14 -14.53
N SER A 65 5.14 -6.04 -15.50
CA SER A 65 5.17 -7.48 -15.26
C SER A 65 6.34 -8.12 -15.98
N ASP A 66 6.89 -9.17 -15.39
CA ASP A 66 7.97 -9.94 -16.02
C ASP A 66 7.50 -10.86 -17.17
N LYS A 67 6.18 -10.89 -17.41
CA LYS A 67 5.51 -11.73 -18.40
C LYS A 67 5.83 -13.22 -18.23
N GLY A 68 6.06 -13.67 -16.99
CA GLY A 68 6.35 -15.06 -16.63
C GLY A 68 7.75 -15.54 -17.04
N LYS A 69 8.66 -14.62 -17.39
CA LYS A 69 10.01 -14.97 -17.85
C LYS A 69 11.00 -15.22 -16.72
N THR A 70 10.76 -14.71 -15.51
CA THR A 70 11.77 -14.73 -14.44
C THR A 70 11.73 -16.02 -13.64
N HIS A 71 10.55 -16.60 -13.42
CA HIS A 71 10.39 -17.79 -12.61
C HIS A 71 10.06 -19.02 -13.48
N SER A 72 10.66 -20.16 -13.17
CA SER A 72 10.50 -21.41 -13.95
C SER A 72 9.07 -21.93 -13.99
N SER A 73 8.22 -21.57 -13.01
CA SER A 73 6.80 -21.94 -13.03
C SER A 73 5.98 -21.17 -14.08
N GLY A 74 6.56 -20.18 -14.75
CA GLY A 74 5.85 -19.29 -15.68
C GLY A 74 4.89 -18.31 -14.99
N LYS A 75 4.88 -18.26 -13.65
CA LYS A 75 4.06 -17.32 -12.89
C LYS A 75 4.49 -15.89 -13.18
N VAL A 76 3.54 -15.06 -13.55
CA VAL A 76 3.77 -13.63 -13.81
C VAL A 76 4.01 -12.91 -12.49
N LEU A 77 5.14 -12.21 -12.39
CA LEU A 77 5.49 -11.38 -11.25
C LEU A 77 5.23 -9.91 -11.60
N TYR A 78 4.34 -9.29 -10.82
CA TYR A 78 4.02 -7.88 -10.94
C TYR A 78 4.95 -7.04 -10.07
N ASN A 79 5.26 -5.82 -10.54
CA ASN A 79 5.98 -4.83 -9.77
C ASN A 79 5.35 -3.44 -9.94
N ALA A 80 5.57 -2.58 -8.96
CA ALA A 80 5.23 -1.16 -8.99
C ALA A 80 6.48 -0.35 -8.65
N ARG A 81 6.85 0.61 -9.49
CA ARG A 81 8.05 1.45 -9.32
C ARG A 81 7.64 2.92 -9.22
N ILE A 82 8.08 3.57 -8.16
CA ILE A 82 7.91 5.01 -7.93
C ILE A 82 9.22 5.70 -8.31
N ILE A 83 9.15 6.53 -9.35
CA ILE A 83 10.28 7.32 -9.86
C ILE A 83 10.04 8.78 -9.46
N PRO A 84 10.81 9.35 -8.51
CA PRO A 84 10.72 10.77 -8.20
C PRO A 84 11.44 11.63 -9.25
N TYR A 85 11.13 12.92 -9.30
CA TYR A 85 11.92 13.88 -10.09
C TYR A 85 13.34 14.03 -9.54
N ARG A 86 13.48 14.02 -8.22
CA ARG A 86 14.75 14.02 -7.50
C ARG A 86 14.58 13.20 -6.23
N GLY A 87 15.51 12.29 -5.97
CA GLY A 87 15.51 11.46 -4.75
C GLY A 87 15.61 9.96 -5.05
N SER A 88 15.43 9.17 -4.00
CA SER A 88 15.52 7.71 -4.05
C SER A 88 14.33 7.07 -4.75
N TRP A 89 14.59 5.98 -5.48
CA TRP A 89 13.55 5.20 -6.12
C TRP A 89 12.96 4.19 -5.13
N LEU A 90 11.65 3.96 -5.23
CA LEU A 90 10.95 2.97 -4.43
C LEU A 90 10.31 1.91 -5.32
N ASP A 91 10.75 0.67 -5.19
CA ASP A 91 10.29 -0.46 -5.99
C ASP A 91 9.54 -1.46 -5.10
N PHE A 92 8.32 -1.83 -5.48
CA PHE A 92 7.54 -2.92 -4.91
C PHE A 92 7.50 -4.07 -5.90
N GLU A 93 7.74 -5.30 -5.44
CA GLU A 93 7.74 -6.50 -6.30
C GLU A 93 7.13 -7.69 -5.57
N PHE A 94 6.36 -8.50 -6.29
CA PHE A 94 5.93 -9.81 -5.83
C PHE A 94 7.05 -10.84 -5.99
N ASP A 95 7.11 -11.79 -5.07
CA ASP A 95 7.90 -13.01 -5.23
C ASP A 95 7.04 -14.18 -5.79
N PRO A 96 7.65 -15.32 -6.13
CA PRO A 96 6.90 -16.48 -6.61
C PRO A 96 5.88 -17.05 -5.62
N LYS A 97 6.02 -16.74 -4.32
CA LYS A 97 5.14 -17.18 -3.23
C LYS A 97 4.04 -16.15 -2.89
N ASP A 98 3.83 -15.15 -3.74
CA ASP A 98 2.88 -14.04 -3.54
C ASP A 98 3.16 -13.13 -2.33
N ASN A 99 4.38 -13.16 -1.80
CA ASN A 99 4.80 -12.21 -0.79
C ASN A 99 5.22 -10.90 -1.46
N LEU A 100 4.75 -9.78 -0.90
CA LEU A 100 5.09 -8.45 -1.37
C LEU A 100 6.36 -7.92 -0.68
N PHE A 101 7.29 -7.44 -1.51
CA PHE A 101 8.55 -6.89 -1.04
C PHE A 101 8.79 -5.49 -1.57
N VAL A 102 9.70 -4.78 -0.93
CA VAL A 102 10.13 -3.44 -1.28
C VAL A 102 11.66 -3.37 -1.42
N ARG A 103 12.14 -2.50 -2.32
CA ARG A 103 13.54 -2.11 -2.47
C ARG A 103 13.62 -0.59 -2.55
N ILE A 104 14.60 -0.02 -1.85
CA ILE A 104 14.96 1.40 -1.98
C ILE A 104 16.24 1.46 -2.80
N ASP A 105 16.25 2.26 -3.87
CA ASP A 105 17.39 2.43 -4.79
C ASP A 105 17.95 1.10 -5.34
N ARG A 106 17.06 0.14 -5.63
CA ARG A 106 17.41 -1.21 -6.11
C ARG A 106 18.40 -1.97 -5.21
N ARG A 107 18.44 -1.64 -3.92
CA ARG A 107 19.27 -2.33 -2.92
C ARG A 107 18.61 -3.65 -2.47
N ARG A 108 18.90 -4.06 -1.23
CA ARG A 108 18.37 -5.28 -0.61
C ARG A 108 16.85 -5.32 -0.64
N LYS A 109 16.31 -6.53 -0.83
CA LYS A 109 14.89 -6.85 -0.77
C LYS A 109 14.47 -6.92 0.70
N LEU A 110 13.39 -6.23 1.06
CA LEU A 110 12.81 -6.21 2.41
C LEU A 110 11.30 -6.50 2.30
N PRO A 111 10.66 -7.15 3.29
CA PRO A 111 9.20 -7.27 3.30
C PRO A 111 8.54 -5.89 3.19
N ALA A 112 7.52 -5.76 2.35
CA ALA A 112 6.87 -4.46 2.11
C ALA A 112 6.24 -3.86 3.38
N THR A 113 5.79 -4.72 4.29
CA THR A 113 5.22 -4.33 5.60
C THR A 113 6.20 -3.57 6.50
N ILE A 114 7.52 -3.72 6.30
CA ILE A 114 8.52 -2.92 7.05
C ILE A 114 8.32 -1.42 6.81
N ILE A 115 7.93 -1.01 5.60
CA ILE A 115 7.71 0.40 5.29
C ILE A 115 6.50 0.94 6.05
N LEU A 116 5.44 0.14 6.19
CA LEU A 116 4.23 0.51 6.92
C LEU A 116 4.52 0.61 8.42
N ARG A 117 5.29 -0.33 8.96
CA ARG A 117 5.76 -0.26 10.36
C ARG A 117 6.63 0.98 10.61
N ALA A 118 7.49 1.35 9.66
CA ALA A 118 8.27 2.59 9.75
C ALA A 118 7.39 3.86 9.70
N LEU A 119 6.22 3.78 9.06
CA LEU A 119 5.17 4.80 9.08
C LEU A 119 4.25 4.70 10.31
N GLN A 120 4.65 3.94 11.34
CA GLN A 120 3.95 3.79 12.61
C GLN A 120 2.61 3.04 12.54
N TYR A 121 2.42 2.19 11.52
CA TYR A 121 1.27 1.28 11.48
C TYR A 121 1.51 0.01 12.30
N THR A 122 0.53 -0.35 13.14
CA THR A 122 0.50 -1.63 13.86
C THR A 122 0.06 -2.77 12.92
N THR A 123 0.19 -4.03 13.36
CA THR A 123 -0.25 -5.19 12.54
C THR A 123 -1.74 -5.10 12.22
N GLU A 124 -2.58 -4.76 13.20
CA GLU A 124 -4.03 -4.61 13.01
C GLU A 124 -4.36 -3.54 11.98
N GLN A 125 -3.73 -2.36 12.07
CA GLN A 125 -3.99 -1.28 11.13
C GLN A 125 -3.52 -1.66 9.72
N ILE A 126 -2.43 -2.42 9.58
CA ILE A 126 -2.00 -2.94 8.27
C ILE A 126 -3.06 -3.90 7.72
N LEU A 127 -3.57 -4.83 8.53
CA LEU A 127 -4.63 -5.75 8.08
C LEU A 127 -5.90 -4.98 7.68
N ASP A 128 -6.29 -3.98 8.46
CA ASP A 128 -7.48 -3.15 8.22
C ASP A 128 -7.40 -2.34 6.94
N LEU A 129 -6.20 -1.96 6.49
CA LEU A 129 -6.01 -1.23 5.24
C LEU A 129 -6.21 -2.10 3.99
N PHE A 130 -5.87 -3.39 4.07
CA PHE A 130 -5.79 -4.27 2.89
C PHE A 130 -6.84 -5.38 2.86
N PHE A 131 -7.47 -5.69 3.99
CA PHE A 131 -8.42 -6.79 4.11
C PHE A 131 -9.75 -6.35 4.70
N GLU A 132 -10.83 -6.91 4.16
CA GLU A 132 -12.13 -6.85 4.81
C GLU A 132 -12.22 -7.93 5.90
N LYS A 133 -12.96 -7.63 6.97
CA LYS A 133 -13.15 -8.56 8.09
C LYS A 133 -14.35 -9.46 7.85
N VAL A 134 -14.24 -10.69 8.33
CA VAL A 134 -15.37 -11.62 8.51
C VAL A 134 -15.58 -11.73 10.00
N ILE A 135 -16.78 -11.37 10.47
CA ILE A 135 -17.10 -11.38 11.90
C ILE A 135 -17.65 -12.75 12.25
N PHE A 136 -17.10 -13.33 13.32
CA PHE A 136 -17.61 -14.55 13.92
C PHE A 136 -18.09 -14.23 15.34
N GLU A 137 -19.26 -14.74 15.70
CA GLU A 137 -19.87 -14.60 17.01
C GLU A 137 -20.13 -15.98 17.61
N ILE A 138 -19.84 -16.12 18.90
CA ILE A 138 -20.16 -17.34 19.65
C ILE A 138 -21.35 -17.02 20.55
N ARG A 139 -22.50 -17.64 20.30
CA ARG A 139 -23.74 -17.47 21.08
C ARG A 139 -24.37 -18.83 21.33
N ASP A 140 -24.85 -19.08 22.55
CA ASP A 140 -25.54 -20.32 22.92
C ASP A 140 -24.80 -21.61 22.51
N ASN A 141 -23.47 -21.60 22.64
CA ASN A 141 -22.57 -22.69 22.23
C ASN A 141 -22.61 -23.02 20.72
N LYS A 142 -23.05 -22.06 19.92
CA LYS A 142 -23.07 -22.09 18.46
C LYS A 142 -22.17 -21.01 17.90
N LEU A 143 -21.51 -21.34 16.81
CA LEU A 143 -20.64 -20.43 16.10
C LEU A 143 -21.40 -19.85 14.91
N GLN A 144 -21.53 -18.53 14.89
CA GLN A 144 -22.25 -17.79 13.86
C GLN A 144 -21.26 -16.93 13.08
N MET A 145 -21.42 -16.87 11.76
CA MET A 145 -20.63 -16.02 10.87
C MET A 145 -21.53 -14.93 10.28
N GLU A 146 -21.07 -13.68 10.32
CA GLU A 146 -21.69 -12.60 9.55
C GLU A 146 -21.48 -12.84 8.05
N LEU A 147 -22.58 -13.01 7.35
CA LEU A 147 -22.60 -13.39 5.95
C LEU A 147 -22.76 -12.16 5.05
N VAL A 148 -21.80 -12.01 4.14
CA VAL A 148 -21.97 -11.21 2.93
C VAL A 148 -22.16 -12.19 1.76
N PRO A 149 -23.38 -12.37 1.23
CA PRO A 149 -23.68 -13.43 0.25
C PRO A 149 -22.77 -13.44 -0.97
N GLU A 150 -22.33 -12.25 -1.41
CA GLU A 150 -21.45 -12.08 -2.57
C GLU A 150 -20.07 -12.73 -2.38
N ARG A 151 -19.57 -12.80 -1.13
CA ARG A 151 -18.26 -13.42 -0.82
C ARG A 151 -18.25 -14.92 -1.08
N LEU A 152 -19.41 -15.58 -1.06
CA LEU A 152 -19.54 -17.02 -1.33
C LEU A 152 -19.56 -17.36 -2.83
N ARG A 153 -19.54 -16.36 -3.71
CA ARG A 153 -19.76 -16.57 -5.14
C ARG A 153 -18.70 -17.48 -5.75
N GLY A 154 -19.17 -18.60 -6.30
CA GLY A 154 -18.34 -19.52 -7.07
C GLY A 154 -17.59 -20.54 -6.22
N GLU A 155 -17.65 -20.45 -4.89
CA GLU A 155 -17.13 -21.43 -3.95
C GLU A 155 -18.02 -22.67 -3.88
N THR A 156 -17.45 -23.76 -3.34
CA THR A 156 -18.18 -25.00 -3.04
C THR A 156 -18.47 -25.04 -1.55
N ALA A 157 -19.73 -25.25 -1.17
CA ALA A 157 -20.14 -25.28 0.24
C ALA A 157 -19.45 -26.45 0.98
N SER A 158 -18.72 -26.15 2.05
CA SER A 158 -18.06 -27.16 2.89
C SER A 158 -19.00 -27.79 3.94
N PHE A 159 -20.13 -27.14 4.20
CA PHE A 159 -21.21 -27.56 5.10
C PHE A 159 -22.57 -27.11 4.53
N ASP A 160 -23.67 -27.52 5.16
CA ASP A 160 -25.01 -27.09 4.77
C ASP A 160 -25.21 -25.63 5.17
N ILE A 161 -25.48 -24.76 4.19
CA ILE A 161 -25.76 -23.34 4.44
C ILE A 161 -27.25 -23.23 4.75
N GLU A 162 -27.56 -23.18 6.05
CA GLU A 162 -28.92 -23.00 6.56
C GLU A 162 -29.06 -21.73 7.38
N ALA A 163 -30.23 -21.11 7.29
CA ALA A 163 -30.65 -20.01 8.16
C ALA A 163 -32.17 -20.07 8.32
N ASP A 164 -32.66 -19.69 9.51
CA ASP A 164 -34.09 -19.66 9.85
C ASP A 164 -34.86 -20.96 9.54
N GLY A 165 -34.20 -22.11 9.72
CA GLY A 165 -34.77 -23.44 9.47
C GLY A 165 -34.92 -23.81 7.98
N LYS A 166 -34.34 -23.02 7.08
CA LYS A 166 -34.31 -23.25 5.63
C LYS A 166 -32.88 -23.50 5.16
N VAL A 167 -32.69 -24.61 4.44
CA VAL A 167 -31.43 -24.93 3.77
C VAL A 167 -31.38 -24.21 2.42
N TYR A 168 -30.38 -23.35 2.23
CA TYR A 168 -30.15 -22.62 0.98
C TYR A 168 -29.22 -23.38 0.03
N VAL A 169 -28.16 -23.98 0.57
CA VAL A 169 -27.17 -24.75 -0.19
C VAL A 169 -26.78 -25.98 0.60
N GLU A 170 -26.94 -27.17 0.01
CA GLU A 170 -26.43 -28.41 0.58
C GLU A 170 -24.90 -28.50 0.44
N LYS A 171 -24.26 -29.16 1.40
CA LYS A 171 -22.83 -29.47 1.42
C LYS A 171 -22.37 -30.10 0.11
N GLY A 172 -21.22 -29.66 -0.38
CA GLY A 172 -20.60 -30.14 -1.61
C GLY A 172 -21.19 -29.54 -2.90
N ARG A 173 -22.28 -28.76 -2.82
CA ARG A 173 -22.81 -28.06 -3.98
C ARG A 173 -22.08 -26.73 -4.21
N ARG A 174 -21.92 -26.38 -5.49
CA ARG A 174 -21.36 -25.08 -5.89
C ARG A 174 -22.37 -23.96 -5.63
N ILE A 175 -21.90 -22.87 -5.05
CA ILE A 175 -22.73 -21.71 -4.73
C ILE A 175 -22.91 -20.89 -6.01
N THR A 176 -24.17 -20.84 -6.48
CA THR A 176 -24.54 -20.18 -7.73
C THR A 176 -25.15 -18.81 -7.48
N ALA A 177 -25.24 -17.99 -8.53
CA ALA A 177 -25.94 -16.70 -8.46
C ALA A 177 -27.40 -16.80 -8.00
N ARG A 178 -28.05 -17.97 -8.18
CA ARG A 178 -29.40 -18.22 -7.67
C ARG A 178 -29.42 -18.29 -6.14
N HIS A 179 -28.45 -18.99 -5.54
CA HIS A 179 -28.36 -19.12 -4.08
C HIS A 179 -28.06 -17.76 -3.43
N ILE A 180 -27.15 -16.99 -4.01
CA ILE A 180 -26.81 -15.62 -3.55
C ILE A 180 -28.07 -14.75 -3.54
N ARG A 181 -28.82 -14.70 -4.64
CA ARG A 181 -30.07 -13.93 -4.72
C ARG A 181 -31.13 -14.37 -3.72
N GLN A 182 -31.16 -15.65 -3.35
CA GLN A 182 -32.10 -16.16 -2.34
C GLN A 182 -31.68 -15.69 -0.93
N LEU A 183 -30.39 -15.77 -0.60
CA LEU A 183 -29.84 -15.27 0.66
C LEU A 183 -30.04 -13.76 0.82
N GLU A 184 -29.81 -12.99 -0.24
CA GLU A 184 -30.05 -11.54 -0.27
C GLU A 184 -31.55 -11.20 -0.13
N LYS A 185 -32.42 -11.93 -0.84
CA LYS A 185 -33.87 -11.70 -0.79
C LYS A 185 -34.44 -11.97 0.61
N ASP A 186 -33.91 -12.98 1.28
CA ASP A 186 -34.36 -13.39 2.60
C ASP A 186 -33.60 -12.63 3.73
N ASP A 187 -32.76 -11.62 3.39
CA ASP A 187 -31.97 -10.75 4.29
C ASP A 187 -31.11 -11.52 5.31
N ILE A 188 -30.50 -12.63 4.88
CA ILE A 188 -29.70 -13.49 5.76
C ILE A 188 -28.35 -12.83 6.06
N LYS A 189 -28.19 -12.40 7.31
CA LYS A 189 -26.98 -11.74 7.83
C LYS A 189 -26.09 -12.63 8.68
N LEU A 190 -26.65 -13.66 9.30
CA LEU A 190 -25.94 -14.59 10.17
C LEU A 190 -26.25 -16.00 9.73
N ILE A 191 -25.21 -16.83 9.65
CA ILE A 191 -25.35 -18.27 9.43
C ILE A 191 -24.60 -19.04 10.49
N GLU A 192 -25.15 -20.17 10.92
CA GLU A 192 -24.44 -21.09 11.80
C GLU A 192 -23.38 -21.84 10.98
N VAL A 193 -22.17 -21.91 11.51
CA VAL A 193 -21.02 -22.57 10.85
C VAL A 193 -20.37 -23.55 11.82
N PRO A 194 -19.85 -24.69 11.33
CA PRO A 194 -19.14 -25.65 12.18
C PRO A 194 -17.81 -25.05 12.67
N VAL A 195 -17.32 -25.50 13.82
CA VAL A 195 -16.04 -25.02 14.41
C VAL A 195 -14.87 -25.30 13.46
N GLU A 196 -14.92 -26.42 12.74
CA GLU A 196 -13.94 -26.80 11.74
C GLU A 196 -13.84 -25.79 10.57
N TYR A 197 -14.84 -24.92 10.38
CA TYR A 197 -14.80 -23.90 9.34
C TYR A 197 -13.85 -22.73 9.67
N ILE A 198 -13.60 -22.47 10.96
CA ILE A 198 -12.66 -21.45 11.40
C ILE A 198 -11.22 -21.95 11.34
N ALA A 199 -11.00 -23.27 11.40
CA ALA A 199 -9.67 -23.85 11.29
C ALA A 199 -9.00 -23.43 9.96
N GLY A 200 -7.82 -22.81 10.06
CA GLY A 200 -7.09 -22.27 8.91
C GLY A 200 -7.51 -20.87 8.47
N LYS A 201 -8.46 -20.22 9.16
CA LYS A 201 -8.71 -18.77 9.01
C LYS A 201 -7.68 -17.99 9.80
N VAL A 202 -7.60 -16.68 9.57
CA VAL A 202 -6.58 -15.82 10.18
C VAL A 202 -7.26 -14.77 11.05
N ALA A 203 -6.76 -14.60 12.28
CA ALA A 203 -7.22 -13.57 13.21
C ALA A 203 -6.89 -12.16 12.70
N ALA A 204 -7.90 -11.28 12.68
CA ALA A 204 -7.76 -9.92 12.16
C ALA A 204 -7.13 -8.92 13.15
N LYS A 205 -7.18 -9.22 14.46
CA LYS A 205 -6.70 -8.33 15.53
C LYS A 205 -6.21 -9.15 16.74
N ASP A 206 -5.57 -8.48 17.68
CA ASP A 206 -5.18 -9.06 18.96
C ASP A 206 -6.44 -9.34 19.81
N TYR A 207 -6.55 -10.56 20.34
CA TYR A 207 -7.57 -10.95 21.30
C TYR A 207 -6.91 -11.29 22.64
N VAL A 208 -7.30 -10.57 23.68
CA VAL A 208 -6.73 -10.65 25.04
C VAL A 208 -7.79 -11.19 25.98
N ASP A 209 -7.38 -12.05 26.92
CA ASP A 209 -8.23 -12.49 28.01
C ASP A 209 -8.36 -11.34 29.03
N GLU A 210 -9.57 -10.83 29.23
CA GLU A 210 -9.81 -9.72 30.17
C GLU A 210 -9.57 -10.11 31.64
N SER A 211 -9.59 -11.41 31.96
CA SER A 211 -9.42 -11.90 33.33
C SER A 211 -7.94 -12.05 33.73
N THR A 212 -7.09 -12.48 32.81
CA THR A 212 -5.65 -12.69 33.05
C THR A 212 -4.78 -11.56 32.48
N GLY A 213 -5.29 -10.82 31.50
CA GLY A 213 -4.52 -9.86 30.71
C GLY A 213 -3.58 -10.51 29.68
N GLU A 214 -3.65 -11.84 29.50
CA GLU A 214 -2.80 -12.56 28.56
C GLU A 214 -3.35 -12.48 27.13
N LEU A 215 -2.44 -12.38 26.16
CA LEU A 215 -2.78 -12.41 24.74
C LEU A 215 -3.14 -13.84 24.32
N ILE A 216 -4.41 -14.08 24.00
CA ILE A 216 -4.92 -15.37 23.55
C ILE A 216 -4.52 -15.61 22.09
N CYS A 217 -4.76 -14.63 21.23
CA CYS A 217 -4.54 -14.74 19.80
C CYS A 217 -4.00 -13.42 19.25
N PRO A 218 -2.73 -13.37 18.80
CA PRO A 218 -2.19 -12.21 18.10
C PRO A 218 -2.82 -12.03 16.70
N ALA A 219 -2.85 -10.79 16.24
CA ALA A 219 -3.22 -10.43 14.88
C ALA A 219 -2.34 -11.14 13.85
N ASN A 220 -2.95 -11.55 12.73
CA ASN A 220 -2.32 -12.32 11.65
C ASN A 220 -1.87 -13.74 12.05
N MET A 221 -2.45 -14.33 13.10
CA MET A 221 -2.25 -15.74 13.47
C MET A 221 -3.33 -16.62 12.87
N GLU A 222 -2.94 -17.81 12.42
CA GLU A 222 -3.87 -18.86 11.98
C GLU A 222 -4.65 -19.42 13.19
N LEU A 223 -5.96 -19.60 13.02
CA LEU A 223 -6.91 -20.14 14.00
C LEU A 223 -7.08 -21.66 13.85
#